data_AF-A0A8J3KYT8-F1
#
_entry.id   AF-A0A8J3KYT8-F1
#
_cell.length_a   1.000
_cell.length_b   1.000
_cell.length_c   1.000
_cell.angle_alpha   90.00
_cell.angle_beta   90.00
_cell.angle_gamma   90.00
#
_symmetry.space_group_name_H-M   'P 1'
#
loop_
_entity.id
_entity.type
_entity.pdbx_description
1 polymer ?
#
loop_
_entity_poly.entity_id
_entity_poly.type
_entity_poly.pdbx_seq_one_letter_code
_entity_poly.pdbx_strand_id
1 'polypeptide(L)'
;MAGTLHEVVKRDGSEGAYNVAWCLAGELAGDGVRAGAWALDFPGIDEAAYDTRWVARFVSAYVNSDEPTGEALIGAALADGQLPQCLLTLAGSTVATKRRRES
;
A
#
# COMPACT_ATOMS: atom_id res chain seq x y z
N MET A 1 -1.05 16.83 5.94
CA MET A 1 -0.46 15.76 5.10
C MET A 1 -1.45 15.13 4.12
N ALA A 2 -2.75 15.07 4.41
CA ALA A 2 -3.75 14.56 3.46
C ALA A 2 -3.87 15.37 2.14
N GLY A 3 -3.59 16.68 2.17
CA GLY A 3 -3.71 17.56 1.01
C GLY A 3 -2.77 17.20 -0.14
N THR A 4 -1.47 16.96 0.12
CA THR A 4 -0.48 16.68 -0.94
C THR A 4 -0.75 15.36 -1.66
N LEU A 5 -1.17 14.34 -0.92
CA LEU A 5 -1.47 13.01 -1.47
C LEU A 5 -2.74 13.03 -2.31
N HIS A 6 -3.78 13.75 -1.86
CA HIS A 6 -5.01 13.95 -2.62
C HIS A 6 -4.76 14.74 -3.93
N GLU A 7 -3.84 15.71 -3.90
CA GLU A 7 -3.45 16.49 -5.09
C GLU A 7 -2.66 15.64 -6.10
N VAL A 8 -1.75 14.75 -5.67
CA VAL A 8 -1.04 13.82 -6.58
C VAL A 8 -2.01 12.85 -7.25
N VAL A 9 -2.97 12.29 -6.49
CA VAL A 9 -4.03 11.42 -7.05
C VAL A 9 -4.92 12.19 -8.04
N LYS A 10 -5.21 13.47 -7.78
CA LYS A 10 -5.98 14.31 -8.70
C LYS A 10 -5.22 14.70 -9.97
N ARG A 11 -3.90 14.89 -9.89
CA ARG A 11 -3.07 15.42 -10.98
C ARG A 11 -2.62 14.34 -11.96
N ASP A 12 -2.19 13.20 -11.44
CA ASP A 12 -1.57 12.11 -12.23
C ASP A 12 -2.46 10.84 -12.27
N GLY A 13 -3.67 10.92 -11.71
CA GLY A 13 -4.65 9.84 -11.73
C GLY A 13 -4.19 8.57 -11.00
N SER A 14 -4.67 7.42 -11.48
CA SER A 14 -4.35 6.10 -10.91
C SER A 14 -2.88 5.72 -11.03
N GLU A 15 -2.18 6.19 -12.07
CA GLU A 15 -0.76 5.89 -12.31
C GLU A 15 0.13 6.57 -11.26
N GLY A 16 -0.13 7.84 -10.95
CA GLY A 16 0.59 8.54 -9.88
C GLY A 16 0.33 7.91 -8.51
N ALA A 17 -0.90 7.51 -8.24
CA ALA A 17 -1.27 6.82 -7.00
C ALA A 17 -0.54 5.47 -6.86
N TYR A 18 -0.47 4.70 -7.96
CA TYR A 18 0.23 3.43 -7.99
C TYR A 18 1.73 3.60 -7.70
N ASN A 19 2.40 4.53 -8.38
CA ASN A 19 3.83 4.78 -8.19
C ASN A 19 4.18 5.15 -6.74
N VAL A 20 3.38 6.03 -6.11
CA VAL A 20 3.56 6.39 -4.69
C VAL A 20 3.32 5.18 -3.78
N ALA A 21 2.25 4.42 -4.01
CA ALA A 21 1.94 3.23 -3.22
C ALA A 21 3.05 2.18 -3.32
N TRP A 22 3.59 1.95 -4.52
CA TRP A 22 4.66 0.98 -4.77
C TRP A 22 5.95 1.34 -4.04
N CYS A 23 6.31 2.64 -4.03
CA CYS A 23 7.47 3.13 -3.28
C CYS A 23 7.30 2.95 -1.76
N LEU A 24 6.12 3.28 -1.23
CA LEU A 24 5.81 3.11 0.19
C LEU A 24 5.79 1.64 0.61
N ALA A 25 5.26 0.75 -0.25
CA ALA A 25 5.24 -0.69 0.00
C ALA A 25 6.67 -1.25 0.10
N GLY A 26 7.58 -0.82 -0.77
CA GLY A 26 8.99 -1.22 -0.69
C GLY A 26 9.69 -0.77 0.58
N GLU A 27 9.47 0.47 0.97
CA GLU A 27 9.99 0.99 2.23
C GLU A 27 9.45 0.24 3.46
N LEU A 28 8.14 -0.05 3.44
CA LEU A 28 7.48 -0.81 4.50
C LEU A 28 8.01 -2.25 4.58
N ALA A 29 8.20 -2.92 3.43
CA ALA A 29 8.78 -4.25 3.35
C ALA A 29 10.25 -4.28 3.82
N GLY A 30 11.03 -3.25 3.50
CA GLY A 30 12.44 -3.10 3.87
C GLY A 30 13.40 -3.99 3.06
N ASP A 31 14.69 -3.66 3.13
CA ASP A 31 15.78 -4.21 2.29
C ASP A 31 16.06 -5.73 2.46
N GLY A 32 15.34 -6.42 3.35
CA GLY A 32 15.56 -7.83 3.68
C GLY A 32 14.65 -8.83 2.97
N VAL A 33 13.63 -8.37 2.24
CA VAL A 33 12.69 -9.27 1.57
C VAL A 33 13.29 -9.74 0.24
N ARG A 34 13.83 -10.96 0.20
CA ARG A 34 14.07 -11.65 -1.07
C ARG A 34 12.72 -11.84 -1.77
N ALA A 35 12.55 -11.19 -2.92
CA ALA A 35 11.41 -11.39 -3.80
C ALA A 35 11.20 -12.90 -4.06
N GLY A 36 9.97 -13.38 -3.90
CA GLY A 36 9.61 -14.78 -4.00
C GLY A 36 8.11 -14.98 -3.83
N ALA A 37 7.60 -16.18 -4.07
CA ALA A 37 6.20 -16.53 -3.83
C ALA A 37 5.95 -16.70 -2.32
N TRP A 38 5.82 -15.59 -1.60
CA TRP A 38 5.50 -15.60 -0.18
C TRP A 38 3.99 -15.67 -0.03
N ALA A 39 3.50 -16.77 0.53
CA ALA A 39 2.16 -16.80 1.10
C ALA A 39 2.21 -16.00 2.42
N LEU A 40 2.03 -14.68 2.33
CA LEU A 40 1.81 -13.86 3.50
C LEU A 40 0.41 -14.18 4.06
N ASP A 41 0.39 -14.91 5.17
CA ASP A 41 -0.83 -15.14 5.92
C ASP A 41 -1.07 -13.94 6.85
N PHE A 42 -2.29 -13.39 6.78
CA PHE A 42 -2.70 -12.25 7.58
C PHE A 42 -3.91 -12.67 8.44
N PRO A 43 -3.68 -13.34 9.58
CA PRO A 43 -4.77 -13.80 10.44
C PRO A 43 -5.64 -12.63 10.91
N GLY A 44 -6.96 -12.77 10.79
CA GLY A 44 -7.93 -11.74 11.15
C GLY A 44 -8.07 -10.61 10.12
N ILE A 45 -7.49 -10.75 8.93
CA ILE A 45 -7.61 -9.73 7.87
C ILE A 45 -9.07 -9.49 7.47
N ASP A 46 -9.92 -10.51 7.52
CA ASP A 46 -11.32 -10.39 7.11
C ASP A 46 -12.11 -9.43 8.02
N GLU A 47 -11.79 -9.35 9.32
CA GLU A 47 -12.40 -8.40 10.25
C GLU A 47 -11.78 -6.99 10.20
N ALA A 48 -10.65 -6.82 9.51
CA ALA A 48 -9.94 -5.54 9.50
C ALA A 48 -10.71 -4.44 8.73
N ALA A 49 -10.37 -3.18 8.99
CA ALA A 49 -10.88 -2.07 8.19
C ALA A 49 -10.43 -2.21 6.73
N TYR A 50 -11.19 -1.65 5.79
CA TYR A 50 -10.94 -1.79 4.34
C TYR A 50 -9.52 -1.39 3.96
N ASP A 51 -9.06 -0.25 4.43
CA ASP A 51 -7.73 0.32 4.23
C ASP A 51 -6.64 -0.60 4.78
N THR A 52 -6.84 -1.20 5.95
CA THR A 52 -5.90 -2.18 6.51
C THR A 52 -5.81 -3.44 5.65
N ARG A 53 -6.94 -3.98 5.20
CA ARG A 53 -6.95 -5.12 4.26
C ARG A 53 -6.26 -4.77 2.95
N TRP A 54 -6.53 -3.58 2.44
CA TRP A 54 -5.94 -3.07 1.22
C TRP A 54 -4.42 -2.96 1.36
N VAL A 55 -3.91 -2.39 2.45
CA VAL A 55 -2.46 -2.27 2.71
C VAL A 55 -1.80 -3.65 2.73
N ALA A 56 -2.36 -4.62 3.46
CA ALA A 56 -1.81 -5.96 3.54
C ALA A 56 -1.74 -6.64 2.16
N ARG A 57 -2.82 -6.54 1.37
CA ARG A 57 -2.87 -7.09 0.00
C ARG A 57 -1.92 -6.38 -0.95
N PHE A 58 -1.81 -5.06 -0.85
CA PHE A 58 -0.94 -4.27 -1.72
C PHE A 58 0.54 -4.53 -1.43
N VAL A 59 0.92 -4.62 -0.16
CA VAL A 59 2.27 -5.03 0.23
C VAL A 59 2.56 -6.47 -0.22
N SER A 60 1.57 -7.37 -0.13
CA SER A 60 1.70 -8.72 -0.67
C SER A 60 1.96 -8.72 -2.19
N ALA A 61 1.22 -7.91 -2.94
CA ALA A 61 1.45 -7.74 -4.38
C ALA A 61 2.87 -7.23 -4.66
N TYR A 62 3.34 -6.22 -3.91
CA TYR A 62 4.70 -5.70 -4.03
C TYR A 62 5.77 -6.78 -3.81
N VAL A 63 5.71 -7.53 -2.70
CA VAL A 63 6.77 -8.52 -2.38
C VAL A 63 6.79 -9.70 -3.35
N ASN A 64 5.65 -10.00 -3.97
CA ASN A 64 5.51 -11.03 -5.00
C ASN A 64 5.77 -10.49 -6.42
N SER A 65 6.07 -9.18 -6.58
CA SER A 65 6.19 -8.52 -7.89
C SER A 65 4.95 -8.72 -8.78
N ASP A 66 3.77 -8.76 -8.18
CA ASP A 66 2.49 -8.93 -8.84
C ASP A 66 1.87 -7.55 -9.15
N GLU A 67 2.44 -6.91 -10.17
CA GLU A 67 1.99 -5.59 -10.66
C GLU A 67 0.50 -5.59 -11.07
N PRO A 68 -0.03 -6.60 -11.80
CA PRO A 68 -1.45 -6.64 -12.16
C PRO A 68 -2.39 -6.60 -10.95
N THR A 69 -2.06 -7.34 -9.87
CA THR A 69 -2.85 -7.28 -8.63
C THR A 69 -2.74 -5.91 -7.97
N GLY A 70 -1.54 -5.29 -7.97
CA GLY A 70 -1.34 -3.94 -7.45
C GLY A 70 -2.20 -2.89 -8.19
N GLU A 71 -2.21 -2.92 -9.52
CA GLU A 71 -3.05 -2.03 -10.34
C GLU A 71 -4.55 -2.24 -10.09
N ALA A 72 -4.98 -3.50 -10.01
CA ALA A 72 -6.37 -3.84 -9.73
C ALA A 72 -6.82 -3.32 -8.35
N LEU A 73 -5.96 -3.38 -7.34
CA LEU A 73 -6.22 -2.83 -6.01
C LEU A 73 -6.34 -1.30 -6.02
N ILE A 74 -5.54 -0.59 -6.82
CA ILE A 74 -5.69 0.87 -6.99
C ILE A 74 -7.02 1.19 -7.66
N GLY A 75 -7.36 0.47 -8.74
CA GLY A 75 -8.63 0.65 -9.45
C GLY A 75 -9.85 0.43 -8.57
N ALA A 76 -9.84 -0.64 -7.76
CA ALA A 76 -10.91 -0.93 -6.80
C ALA A 76 -11.07 0.17 -5.75
N ALA A 77 -9.97 0.58 -5.10
CA ALA A 77 -10.00 1.63 -4.09
C ALA A 77 -10.42 3.00 -4.67
N LEU A 78 -10.09 3.28 -5.93
CA LEU A 78 -10.53 4.48 -6.63
C LEU A 78 -12.04 4.45 -6.89
N ALA A 79 -12.56 3.33 -7.41
CA ALA A 79 -13.98 3.14 -7.67
C ALA A 79 -14.83 3.25 -6.38
N ASP A 80 -14.29 2.76 -5.26
CA ASP A 80 -14.94 2.82 -3.94
C ASP A 80 -14.76 4.18 -3.24
N GLY A 81 -13.99 5.11 -3.81
CA GLY A 81 -13.65 6.41 -3.19
C GLY A 81 -12.76 6.29 -1.93
N GLN A 82 -12.15 5.13 -1.70
CA GLN A 82 -11.33 4.81 -0.53
C GLN A 82 -9.82 5.00 -0.76
N LEU A 83 -9.39 5.25 -1.99
CA LEU A 83 -7.98 5.36 -2.36
C LEU A 83 -7.18 6.35 -1.47
N PRO A 84 -7.68 7.58 -1.17
CA PRO A 84 -6.94 8.49 -0.29
C PRO A 84 -6.70 7.92 1.12
N GLN A 85 -7.69 7.20 1.68
CA GLN A 85 -7.57 6.60 3.00
C GLN A 85 -6.58 5.43 2.99
N CYS A 86 -6.64 4.59 1.96
CA CYS A 86 -5.71 3.48 1.77
C CYS A 86 -4.25 3.96 1.72
N LEU A 87 -3.98 5.03 0.96
CA LEU A 87 -2.65 5.62 0.85
C LEU A 87 -2.19 6.25 2.18
N LEU A 88 -3.10 6.89 2.93
CA LEU A 88 -2.78 7.42 4.26
C LEU A 88 -2.39 6.32 5.24
N THR A 89 -3.15 5.22 5.26
CA THR A 89 -2.87 4.07 6.13
C THR A 89 -1.56 3.39 5.76
N LEU A 90 -1.25 3.26 4.46
CA LEU A 90 0.04 2.76 3.98
C LEU A 90 1.19 3.66 4.44
N ALA A 91 1.08 4.97 4.23
CA ALA A 91 2.10 5.93 4.65
C ALA A 91 2.31 5.92 6.17
N GLY A 92 1.23 5.89 6.95
CA GLY A 92 1.27 5.77 8.41
C GLY A 92 1.98 4.50 8.88
N SER A 93 1.68 3.36 8.25
CA SER A 93 2.31 2.06 8.54
C SER A 93 3.81 2.07 8.22
N THR A 94 4.18 2.71 7.10
CA THR A 94 5.57 2.90 6.68
C THR A 94 6.35 3.72 7.69
N VAL A 95 5.83 4.89 8.10
CA VAL A 95 6.47 5.76 9.10
C VAL A 95 6.59 5.07 10.45
N ALA A 96 5.56 4.39 10.91
CA ALA A 96 5.59 3.65 12.18
C ALA A 96 6.65 2.53 12.15
N THR A 97 6.81 1.87 11.01
CA THR A 97 7.81 0.81 10.83
C THR A 97 9.22 1.37 10.76
N LYS A 98 9.46 2.48 10.02
CA LYS A 98 10.76 3.16 10.02
C LYS A 98 11.18 3.58 11.44
N ARG A 99 10.29 4.28 12.17
CA ARG A 99 10.59 4.72 13.55
C ARG A 99 10.98 3.57 14.48
N ARG A 100 10.34 2.41 14.34
CA ARG A 100 10.68 1.21 15.11
C ARG A 100 12.04 0.61 14.75
N ARG A 101 12.52 0.77 13.52
CA ARG A 101 13.86 0.31 13.09
C ARG A 101 14.98 1.25 13.55
N GLU A 102 14.66 2.54 13.70
CA GLU A 102 15.59 3.59 14.12
C GLU A 102 15.73 3.72 15.67
N SER A 103 14.90 3.01 16.44
CA SER A 103 14.92 2.99 17.91
C SER A 103 15.70 1.79 18.45
#